data_AF-A0A843H6M7-F1
#
_entry.id   AF-A0A843H6M7-F1
#
_cell.length_a   1.000
_cell.length_b   1.000
_cell.length_c   1.000
_cell.angle_alpha   90.00
_cell.angle_beta   90.00
_cell.angle_gamma   90.00
#
_symmetry.space_group_name_H-M   'P 1'
#
loop_
_entity.id
_entity.type
_entity.pdbx_description
1 polymer ?
#
loop_
_entity_poly.entity_id
_entity_poly.type
_entity_poly.pdbx_seq_one_letter_code
_entity_poly.pdbx_strand_id
1 'polypeptide(L)' 'MAKDYHKGFKLQVYIPEELANLLDLHAKAYGCSKKQIVVDALYSFIGKSARDSIKKQYSDKHTN' A
#
# COMPACT_ATOMS: atom_id res chain seq x y z
N MET A 1 -26.95 13.13 -4.90
CA MET A 1 -26.37 12.23 -5.93
C MET A 1 -25.08 11.65 -5.37
N ALA A 2 -25.11 10.41 -4.86
CA ALA A 2 -23.90 9.69 -4.48
C ALA A 2 -23.18 9.31 -5.77
N LYS A 3 -21.92 9.74 -5.94
CA LYS A 3 -21.11 9.33 -7.07
C LYS A 3 -20.81 7.83 -6.90
N ASP A 4 -21.30 7.00 -7.81
CA ASP A 4 -20.96 5.58 -7.89
C ASP A 4 -19.47 5.42 -8.22
N TYR A 5 -18.62 5.34 -7.19
CA TYR A 5 -17.20 5.09 -7.32
C TYR A 5 -16.87 3.60 -7.56
N HIS A 6 -17.83 2.79 -8.03
CA HIS A 6 -17.69 1.34 -8.16
C HIS A 6 -16.97 0.84 -9.41
N LYS A 7 -16.43 1.73 -10.25
CA LYS A 7 -15.56 1.30 -11.36
C LYS A 7 -14.15 1.10 -10.83
N GLY A 8 -13.80 -0.15 -10.53
CA GLY A 8 -12.42 -0.54 -10.23
C GLY A 8 -11.46 -0.06 -11.33
N PHE A 9 -10.31 0.47 -10.95
CA PHE A 9 -9.29 0.94 -11.87
C PHE A 9 -8.24 -0.15 -12.12
N LYS A 10 -7.71 -0.23 -13.35
CA LYS A 10 -6.58 -1.10 -13.69
C LYS A 10 -5.30 -0.29 -13.61
N LEU A 11 -4.35 -0.78 -12.81
CA LEU A 11 -3.02 -0.17 -12.68
C LEU A 11 -1.99 -1.08 -13.33
N GLN A 12 -1.15 -0.52 -14.21
CA GLN A 12 0.09 -1.16 -14.66
C GLN A 12 1.23 -0.53 -13.87
N VAL A 13 2.08 -1.38 -13.29
CA VAL A 13 3.25 -0.97 -12.51
C VAL A 13 4.47 -1.67 -13.05
N TYR A 14 5.55 -0.92 -13.21
CA TYR A 14 6.86 -1.50 -13.44
C TYR A 14 7.43 -1.96 -12.10
N ILE A 15 7.91 -3.20 -12.06
CA ILE A 15 8.57 -3.79 -10.90
C ILE A 15 9.93 -4.31 -11.36
N PRO A 16 11.04 -3.92 -10.72
CA PRO A 16 12.36 -4.48 -11.01
C PRO A 16 12.37 -6.00 -10.90
N GLU A 17 13.16 -6.67 -11.74
CA GLU A 17 13.18 -8.14 -11.84
C GLU A 17 13.47 -8.83 -10.50
N GLU A 18 14.43 -8.31 -9.73
CA GLU A 18 14.76 -8.83 -8.41
C GLU A 18 13.56 -8.80 -7.45
N LEU A 19 12.80 -7.69 -7.46
CA LEU A 19 11.61 -7.55 -6.64
C LEU A 19 10.45 -8.43 -7.14
N ALA A 20 10.34 -8.65 -8.44
CA ALA A 20 9.36 -9.57 -9.03
C ALA A 20 9.62 -11.02 -8.57
N ASN A 21 10.89 -11.44 -8.52
CA ASN A 21 11.28 -12.75 -8.01
C ASN A 21 10.93 -12.92 -6.53
N LEU A 22 11.21 -11.91 -5.70
CA LEU A 22 10.83 -11.92 -4.28
C LEU A 22 9.31 -11.99 -4.09
N LEU A 23 8.55 -11.24 -4.89
CA LEU A 23 7.08 -11.30 -4.89
C LEU A 23 6.56 -12.70 -5.24
N ASP A 24 7.17 -13.36 -6.21
CA ASP A 24 6.79 -14.73 -6.60
C ASP A 24 7.12 -15.76 -5.51
N LEU A 25 8.26 -15.64 -4.85
CA LEU A 25 8.61 -16.49 -3.70
C LEU A 25 7.62 -16.29 -2.55
N HIS A 26 7.29 -15.05 -2.21
CA HIS A 26 6.34 -14.74 -1.15
C HIS A 26 4.92 -15.23 -1.49
N ALA A 27 4.48 -15.05 -2.75
CA ALA A 27 3.18 -15.55 -3.21
C ALA A 27 3.08 -17.08 -3.05
N LYS A 28 4.13 -17.81 -3.41
CA LYS A 28 4.19 -19.27 -3.26
C LYS A 28 4.20 -19.70 -1.79
N ALA A 29 5.00 -19.04 -0.96
CA ALA A 29 5.17 -19.41 0.45
C ALA A 29 3.86 -19.29 1.25
N TYR A 30 3.04 -18.28 0.94
CA TYR A 30 1.79 -17.99 1.67
C TYR A 30 0.52 -18.39 0.90
N GLY A 31 0.66 -19.04 -0.26
CA GLY A 31 -0.47 -19.49 -1.07
C GLY A 31 -1.39 -18.36 -1.54
N CYS A 32 -0.84 -17.16 -1.78
CA CYS A 32 -1.60 -15.97 -2.14
C CYS A 32 -1.19 -15.41 -3.51
N SER A 33 -2.01 -14.52 -4.06
CA SER A 33 -1.70 -13.90 -5.36
C SER A 33 -0.75 -12.71 -5.20
N LYS A 34 0.12 -12.48 -6.19
CA LYS A 34 0.96 -11.27 -6.27
C LYS A 34 0.15 -9.98 -6.12
N LYS A 35 -1.06 -9.93 -6.67
CA LYS A 35 -1.97 -8.78 -6.53
C LYS A 35 -2.35 -8.53 -5.08
N GLN A 36 -2.66 -9.58 -4.33
CA GLN A 36 -3.00 -9.47 -2.92
C GLN A 36 -1.84 -8.87 -2.12
N ILE A 37 -0.62 -9.37 -2.34
CA ILE A 37 0.58 -8.86 -1.67
C ILE A 37 0.79 -7.37 -1.97
N VAL A 38 0.66 -6.96 -3.24
CA VAL A 38 0.82 -5.55 -3.62
C VAL A 38 -0.25 -4.67 -2.98
N VAL A 39 -1.51 -5.13 -2.93
CA VAL A 39 -2.61 -4.41 -2.29
C VAL A 39 -2.37 -4.27 -0.79
N ASP A 40 -1.96 -5.34 -0.11
CA ASP A 40 -1.69 -5.33 1.33
C ASP A 40 -0.50 -4.41 1.68
N ALA A 41 0.53 -4.41 0.84
CA ALA A 41 1.67 -3.50 0.97
C ALA A 41 1.25 -2.01 0.82
N LEU A 42 0.38 -1.72 -0.16
CA LEU A 42 -0.15 -0.37 -0.37
C LEU A 42 -0.98 0.11 0.82
N TYR A 43 -1.88 -0.73 1.36
CA TYR A 43 -2.66 -0.38 2.55
C TYR A 43 -1.76 -0.12 3.76
N SER A 44 -0.74 -0.97 3.96
CA SER A 44 0.23 -0.81 5.04
C SER A 44 1.03 0.49 4.92
N PHE A 45 1.43 0.85 3.69
CA PHE A 45 2.12 2.10 3.41
C PHE A 45 1.23 3.32 3.70
N ILE A 46 0.00 3.35 3.18
CA ILE A 46 -0.95 4.46 3.43
C ILE A 46 -1.21 4.62 4.93
N GLY A 47 -1.44 3.51 5.64
CA GLY A 47 -1.64 3.53 7.08
C GLY A 47 -0.43 4.08 7.84
N LYS A 48 0.79 3.73 7.41
CA LYS A 48 2.03 4.28 7.98
C LYS A 48 2.15 5.78 7.70
N SER A 49 1.98 6.22 6.46
CA SER A 49 2.04 7.64 6.08
C SER A 49 1.01 8.49 6.81
N ALA A 50 -0.21 7.97 7.00
CA ALA A 50 -1.24 8.62 7.79
C ALA A 50 -0.82 8.77 9.27
N ARG A 51 -0.31 7.70 9.89
CA ARG A 51 0.21 7.75 11.26
C ARG A 51 1.37 8.73 11.43
N ASP A 52 2.32 8.74 10.50
CA ASP A 52 3.48 9.64 10.55
C ASP A 52 3.04 11.10 10.39
N SER A 53 2.05 11.37 9.53
CA SER A 53 1.45 12.71 9.37
C SER A 53 0.76 13.18 10.65
N ILE A 54 0.02 12.30 11.33
CA ILE A 54 -0.63 12.61 12.62
C ILE A 54 0.44 12.91 13.67
N LYS A 55 1.46 12.07 13.82
CA LYS A 55 2.54 12.30 14.79
C LYS A 55 3.23 13.64 14.58
N LYS A 56 3.50 14.02 13.33
CA LYS A 56 4.10 15.31 13.00
C LYS A 56 3.22 16.47 13.46
N GLN A 57 1.91 16.42 13.16
CA GLN A 57 0.96 17.46 13.60
C GLN A 57 0.85 17.58 15.13
N TYR A 58 0.94 16.47 15.85
CA TYR A 58 0.96 16.49 17.33
C TYR A 58 2.26 17.10 17.87
N SER A 59 3.41 16.76 17.28
CA SER A 59 4.70 17.33 17.69
C SER A 59 4.76 18.84 17.47
N ASP A 60 4.23 19.31 16.33
CA ASP A 60 4.21 20.73 15.97
C ASP A 60 3.25 21.55 16.87
N LYS A 61 2.26 20.90 17.51
CA LYS A 61 1.32 21.56 18.45
C LYS A 61 1.80 21.60 19.90
N HIS A 62 2.82 20.83 20.28
CA HIS A 62 3.33 20.74 21.65
C HIS A 62 4.73 21.38 21.83
N THR A 63 5.18 22.17 20.85
CA THR A 63 6.47 22.88 20.87
C THR A 63 6.32 24.42 20.91
N ASN A 64 5.14 24.95 21.24
CA ASN A 64 4.92 26.37 21.56
C ASN A 64 4.29 26.52 22.95
#